data_AF-A0A078KX07-F1
#
_entry.id   AF-A0A078KX07-F1
#
_cell.length_a   1.000
_cell.length_b   1.000
_cell.length_c   1.000
_cell.angle_alpha   90.00
_cell.angle_beta   90.00
_cell.angle_gamma   90.00
#
_symmetry.space_group_name_H-M   'P 1'
#
loop_
_entity.id
_entity.type
_entity.pdbx_description
1 polymer ?
#
loop_
_entity_poly.entity_id
_entity_poly.type
_entity_poly.pdbx_seq_one_letter_code
_entity_poly.pdbx_strand_id
1 'polypeptide(L)'
;MKAKQEIDVRGTSAHKGRTSSANLSNSVSNNNASSLPLLSIFNSDLSAIVQKGHDTLKIFEDISSSVTLTPAKGTKLGMLEYLKSIHPRVYSAKEIKLLLDDVKIGNDPYGSKDEKVIRFLLRKDMELVFGEEGYPSNNGAPAHAQMTKDDPNIPLFNRKCITAGNAFFNERNELVALNNKSGDFQPEFQSLCYMLIALLDNNVPLGDTITIRETCKNTSHVMLKEDFVRYALQLKEQFIQQQKKEEQDKPHEEKPSLLQQNSNESFIELLDSYMKKRDEYAPEYKHYFFCIGLGRSKTEKREAIDCIKSVLSHGINGGAISDAHLKALDNGELGKAITTFLAANTITSSLGRERITTVSDLVKSLNKGDCSLQDSIGERIQLRG
;
A
#
# COMPACT_ATOMS: atom_id res chain seq x y z
N MET A 1 66.13 -29.90 -18.51
CA MET A 1 66.85 -30.89 -17.67
C MET A 1 66.17 -30.95 -16.30
N LYS A 2 65.93 -32.18 -15.80
CA LYS A 2 65.13 -32.58 -14.62
C LYS A 2 63.61 -32.42 -14.78
N ALA A 3 62.73 -33.32 -14.33
CA ALA A 3 62.70 -34.78 -14.17
C ALA A 3 61.20 -35.12 -13.97
N LYS A 4 60.73 -36.21 -14.58
CA LYS A 4 59.36 -36.73 -14.48
C LYS A 4 59.09 -37.31 -13.08
N GLN A 5 57.83 -37.27 -12.65
CA GLN A 5 57.28 -38.33 -11.80
C GLN A 5 55.84 -38.65 -12.23
N GLU A 6 55.68 -39.85 -12.78
CA GLU A 6 54.43 -40.57 -13.01
C GLU A 6 53.89 -41.11 -11.69
N ILE A 7 52.57 -41.13 -11.54
CA ILE A 7 51.89 -42.12 -10.70
C ILE A 7 50.80 -42.77 -11.56
N ASP A 8 51.03 -44.04 -11.86
CA ASP A 8 50.12 -45.02 -12.44
C ASP A 8 49.50 -45.81 -11.28
N VAL A 9 48.18 -46.00 -11.27
CA VAL A 9 47.55 -47.14 -10.61
C VAL A 9 46.43 -47.67 -11.51
N ARG A 10 46.73 -48.82 -12.12
CA ARG A 10 45.81 -49.71 -12.83
C ARG A 10 44.89 -50.50 -11.89
N GLY A 11 43.77 -50.94 -12.47
CA GLY A 11 43.08 -52.20 -12.12
C GLY A 11 41.60 -52.13 -12.49
N THR A 12 41.18 -52.43 -13.73
CA THR A 12 40.67 -53.75 -14.24
C THR A 12 39.56 -54.35 -13.35
N SER A 13 38.39 -54.81 -13.80
CA SER A 13 38.05 -55.54 -15.03
C SER A 13 36.52 -55.63 -15.22
N ALA A 14 36.14 -55.91 -16.47
CA ALA A 14 34.85 -56.16 -17.11
C ALA A 14 33.91 -57.22 -16.51
N HIS A 15 32.59 -57.06 -16.76
CA HIS A 15 31.68 -58.02 -17.45
C HIS A 15 30.23 -57.45 -17.51
N LYS A 16 29.64 -57.22 -18.69
CA LYS A 16 28.79 -58.10 -19.55
C LYS A 16 27.35 -58.36 -19.06
N GLY A 17 26.36 -58.03 -19.91
CA GLY A 17 24.94 -58.44 -19.85
C GLY A 17 23.97 -57.26 -20.07
N ARG A 18 23.49 -56.92 -21.28
CA ARG A 18 22.53 -57.57 -22.21
C ARG A 18 21.07 -57.58 -21.70
N THR A 19 20.20 -56.90 -22.48
CA THR A 19 18.70 -56.93 -22.56
C THR A 19 17.93 -56.55 -21.30
N SER A 20 16.84 -55.78 -21.32
CA SER A 20 15.74 -55.72 -22.28
C SER A 20 14.99 -54.37 -22.24
N SER A 21 14.48 -54.00 -23.41
CA SER A 21 13.42 -53.03 -23.67
C SER A 21 12.11 -53.42 -22.97
N ALA A 22 11.53 -52.50 -22.20
CA ALA A 22 10.13 -52.50 -21.84
C ALA A 22 9.54 -51.12 -22.18
N ASN A 23 8.65 -51.13 -23.17
CA ASN A 23 7.79 -50.02 -23.55
C ASN A 23 6.94 -49.57 -22.35
N LEU A 24 7.08 -48.33 -21.93
CA LEU A 24 6.02 -47.62 -21.21
C LEU A 24 5.38 -46.63 -22.17
N SER A 25 4.35 -47.13 -22.86
CA SER A 25 3.33 -46.31 -23.49
C SER A 25 2.52 -45.62 -22.39
N ASN A 26 2.89 -44.39 -22.03
CA ASN A 26 1.99 -43.51 -21.29
C ASN A 26 0.98 -42.95 -22.27
N SER A 27 -0.21 -43.53 -22.21
CA SER A 27 -1.44 -42.99 -22.77
C SER A 27 -1.62 -41.54 -22.32
N VAL A 28 -1.56 -40.62 -23.27
CA VAL A 28 -2.11 -39.27 -23.13
C VAL A 28 -3.63 -39.42 -23.03
N SER A 29 -4.15 -39.49 -21.80
CA SER A 29 -5.57 -39.28 -21.57
C SER A 29 -5.80 -37.76 -21.64
N ASN A 30 -6.43 -37.33 -22.73
CA ASN A 30 -7.04 -36.01 -22.85
C ASN A 30 -8.17 -35.94 -21.82
N ASN A 31 -7.84 -35.48 -20.62
CA ASN A 31 -8.83 -35.02 -19.65
C ASN A 31 -8.96 -33.50 -19.80
N ASN A 32 -9.96 -33.12 -20.59
CA ASN A 32 -10.60 -31.81 -20.48
C ASN A 32 -11.10 -31.62 -19.03
N ALA A 33 -10.97 -30.39 -18.54
CA ALA A 33 -11.38 -29.90 -17.23
C ALA A 33 -10.48 -30.27 -16.04
N SER A 34 -9.35 -29.56 -15.89
CA SER A 34 -8.75 -29.32 -14.57
C SER A 34 -8.70 -27.81 -14.31
N SER A 35 -9.44 -27.44 -13.27
CA SER A 35 -9.63 -26.11 -12.72
C SER A 35 -8.33 -25.33 -12.54
N LEU A 36 -8.32 -24.08 -13.01
CA LEU A 36 -7.27 -23.08 -12.78
C LEU A 36 -7.04 -22.88 -11.26
N PRO A 37 -5.91 -23.33 -10.68
CA PRO A 37 -5.64 -23.21 -9.24
C PRO A 37 -5.55 -21.75 -8.78
N LEU A 38 -5.17 -20.82 -9.67
CA LEU A 38 -5.17 -19.39 -9.39
C LEU A 38 -6.57 -18.77 -9.35
N LEU A 39 -7.52 -19.29 -10.13
CA LEU A 39 -8.92 -18.92 -9.93
C LEU A 39 -9.30 -19.26 -8.50
N SER A 40 -8.97 -20.42 -7.92
CA SER A 40 -9.29 -20.66 -6.50
C SER A 40 -8.54 -19.77 -5.49
N ILE A 41 -7.31 -19.35 -5.79
CA ILE A 41 -6.50 -18.50 -4.91
C ILE A 41 -7.03 -17.07 -4.86
N PHE A 42 -7.56 -16.57 -5.98
CA PHE A 42 -8.18 -15.26 -6.04
C PHE A 42 -9.71 -15.29 -5.92
N ASN A 43 -10.38 -16.41 -6.22
CA ASN A 43 -11.83 -16.62 -6.08
C ASN A 43 -12.26 -16.81 -4.62
N SER A 44 -11.35 -16.87 -3.65
CA SER A 44 -11.75 -16.65 -2.26
C SER A 44 -12.28 -15.22 -2.16
N ASP A 45 -13.59 -15.13 -2.37
CA ASP A 45 -14.41 -13.94 -2.50
C ASP A 45 -13.70 -12.80 -3.25
N LEU A 46 -13.62 -12.92 -4.58
CA LEU A 46 -13.16 -11.83 -5.47
C LEU A 46 -13.81 -10.50 -5.11
N SER A 47 -15.09 -10.54 -4.70
CA SER A 47 -15.80 -9.36 -4.21
C SER A 47 -15.17 -8.80 -2.94
N ALA A 48 -14.67 -9.62 -2.02
CA ALA A 48 -13.91 -9.19 -0.85
C ALA A 48 -12.50 -8.68 -1.20
N ILE A 49 -11.82 -9.20 -2.24
CA ILE A 49 -10.52 -8.66 -2.68
C ILE A 49 -10.70 -7.30 -3.36
N VAL A 50 -11.69 -7.18 -4.23
CA VAL A 50 -12.08 -5.92 -4.87
C VAL A 50 -12.53 -4.93 -3.81
N GLN A 51 -13.42 -5.33 -2.89
CA GLN A 51 -13.86 -4.51 -1.76
C GLN A 51 -12.70 -4.11 -0.86
N LYS A 52 -11.80 -5.01 -0.49
CA LYS A 52 -10.65 -4.69 0.37
C LYS A 52 -9.69 -3.74 -0.31
N GLY A 53 -9.40 -3.92 -1.60
CA GLY A 53 -8.59 -2.97 -2.35
C GLY A 53 -9.31 -1.64 -2.62
N HIS A 54 -10.63 -1.65 -2.76
CA HIS A 54 -11.46 -0.46 -2.89
C HIS A 54 -11.56 0.31 -1.56
N ASP A 55 -11.81 -0.35 -0.44
CA ASP A 55 -11.78 0.22 0.92
C ASP A 55 -10.40 0.80 1.21
N THR A 56 -9.34 0.10 0.78
CA THR A 56 -7.97 0.59 0.83
C THR A 56 -7.84 1.89 0.03
N LEU A 57 -8.35 1.97 -1.21
CA LEU A 57 -8.35 3.20 -2.02
C LEU A 57 -9.24 4.34 -1.47
N LYS A 58 -10.45 4.04 -0.98
CA LYS A 58 -11.41 5.00 -0.38
C LYS A 58 -10.88 5.61 0.92
N ILE A 59 -10.25 4.80 1.78
CA ILE A 59 -9.52 5.29 2.97
C ILE A 59 -8.39 6.25 2.57
N PHE A 60 -7.91 6.22 1.32
CA PHE A 60 -6.74 6.99 0.89
C PHE A 60 -7.04 8.32 0.21
N GLU A 61 -8.23 8.53 -0.38
CA GLU A 61 -8.64 9.84 -0.90
C GLU A 61 -8.76 10.89 0.23
N ASP A 62 -9.16 10.45 1.44
CA ASP A 62 -9.30 11.31 2.63
C ASP A 62 -7.97 11.76 3.28
N ILE A 63 -6.82 11.24 2.80
CA ILE A 63 -5.51 11.38 3.49
C ILE A 63 -4.64 12.53 2.93
N SER A 64 -5.02 13.16 1.83
CA SER A 64 -4.15 14.12 1.12
C SER A 64 -4.33 15.59 1.56
N SER A 65 -4.01 15.92 2.81
CA SER A 65 -3.48 17.26 3.13
C SER A 65 -2.85 17.35 4.52
N SER A 66 -1.70 18.02 4.59
CA SER A 66 -1.01 18.58 5.77
C SER A 66 -0.25 17.63 6.73
N VAL A 67 1.07 17.47 6.47
CA VAL A 67 2.09 17.31 7.53
C VAL A 67 3.38 17.98 7.06
N THR A 68 3.88 18.97 7.82
CA THR A 68 5.23 19.52 7.64
C THR A 68 6.03 19.20 8.89
N LEU A 69 7.15 18.50 8.73
CA LEU A 69 8.09 18.17 9.81
C LEU A 69 9.44 18.82 9.54
N THR A 70 9.93 19.59 10.52
CA THR A 70 11.30 20.13 10.52
C THR A 70 12.26 19.13 11.18
N PRO A 71 13.41 18.78 10.56
CA PRO A 71 14.29 17.74 11.10
C PRO A 71 15.38 18.30 12.05
N ALA A 72 15.75 17.48 13.04
CA ALA A 72 16.92 17.67 13.91
C ALA A 72 18.15 16.91 13.36
N LYS A 73 19.35 17.48 13.54
CA LYS A 73 20.63 16.98 13.00
C LYS A 73 21.15 15.73 13.73
N GLY A 74 21.65 14.73 12.99
CA GLY A 74 22.77 13.92 13.48
C GLY A 74 22.81 12.39 13.28
N THR A 75 21.84 11.70 12.66
CA THR A 75 21.94 10.25 12.37
C THR A 75 21.05 9.84 11.20
N LYS A 76 21.45 8.85 10.37
CA LYS A 76 20.70 8.24 9.23
C LYS A 76 20.10 9.19 8.16
N LEU A 77 20.09 10.50 8.41
CA LEU A 77 19.57 11.55 7.54
C LEU A 77 20.37 11.67 6.25
N GLY A 78 21.68 11.42 6.30
CA GLY A 78 22.54 11.48 5.13
C GLY A 78 22.13 10.52 4.02
N MET A 79 21.62 9.33 4.36
CA MET A 79 21.11 8.39 3.34
C MET A 79 19.79 8.87 2.74
N LEU A 80 18.91 9.48 3.55
CA LEU A 80 17.64 10.05 3.06
C LEU A 80 17.86 11.32 2.22
N GLU A 81 18.77 12.21 2.61
CA GLU A 81 19.18 13.38 1.79
C GLU A 81 19.88 12.94 0.51
N TYR A 82 20.75 11.93 0.57
CA TYR A 82 21.39 11.35 -0.60
C TYR A 82 20.36 10.76 -1.58
N LEU A 83 19.39 9.98 -1.08
CA LEU A 83 18.29 9.45 -1.90
C LEU A 83 17.38 10.55 -2.47
N LYS A 84 17.31 11.73 -1.86
CA LYS A 84 16.62 12.91 -2.42
C LYS A 84 17.42 13.60 -3.53
N SER A 85 18.74 13.50 -3.50
CA SER A 85 19.63 14.13 -4.49
C SER A 85 19.77 13.34 -5.79
N ILE A 86 19.48 12.04 -5.75
CA ILE A 86 19.41 11.20 -6.95
C ILE A 86 18.01 11.36 -7.54
N HIS A 87 17.94 11.71 -8.82
CA HIS A 87 16.72 11.62 -9.62
C HIS A 87 16.73 10.27 -10.33
N PRO A 88 16.20 9.19 -9.70
CA PRO A 88 16.25 7.90 -10.33
C PRO A 88 15.37 7.90 -11.58
N ARG A 89 15.77 7.13 -12.58
CA ARG A 89 15.01 7.02 -13.83
C ARG A 89 13.81 6.13 -13.59
N VAL A 90 12.62 6.72 -13.77
CA VAL A 90 11.33 6.02 -13.68
C VAL A 90 10.68 6.13 -15.05
N TYR A 91 10.32 4.99 -15.61
CA TYR A 91 9.75 4.87 -16.94
C TYR A 91 8.26 4.59 -16.83
N SER A 92 7.45 5.22 -17.66
CA SER A 92 6.06 4.80 -17.82
C SER A 92 5.99 3.42 -18.48
N ALA A 93 4.85 2.74 -18.38
CA ALA A 93 4.65 1.48 -19.09
C ALA A 93 4.82 1.60 -20.62
N LYS A 94 4.53 2.77 -21.20
CA LYS A 94 4.75 3.05 -22.63
C LYS A 94 6.23 3.13 -23.02
N GLU A 95 7.09 3.45 -22.04
CA GLU A 95 8.53 3.60 -22.23
C GLU A 95 9.31 2.35 -21.78
N ILE A 96 8.62 1.28 -21.38
CA ILE A 96 9.24 0.06 -20.86
C ILE A 96 10.28 -0.54 -21.81
N LYS A 97 10.08 -0.40 -23.12
CA LYS A 97 11.04 -0.87 -24.13
C LYS A 97 12.40 -0.19 -23.98
N LEU A 98 12.43 1.12 -23.72
CA LEU A 98 13.67 1.88 -23.52
C LEU A 98 14.45 1.32 -22.32
N LEU A 99 13.73 1.07 -21.22
CA LEU A 99 14.31 0.46 -20.03
C LEU A 99 14.84 -0.96 -20.32
N LEU A 100 14.06 -1.80 -21.00
CA LEU A 100 14.45 -3.18 -21.28
C LEU A 100 15.64 -3.29 -22.25
N ASP A 101 15.81 -2.33 -23.15
CA ASP A 101 16.96 -2.28 -24.06
C ASP A 101 18.27 -1.95 -23.31
N ASP A 102 18.18 -1.15 -22.23
CA ASP A 102 19.33 -0.80 -21.37
C ASP A 102 19.65 -1.87 -20.30
N VAL A 103 18.64 -2.63 -19.86
CA VAL A 103 18.81 -3.66 -18.82
C VAL A 103 19.44 -4.91 -19.40
N LYS A 104 20.62 -5.24 -18.88
CA LYS A 104 21.30 -6.51 -19.19
C LYS A 104 20.61 -7.66 -18.48
N ILE A 105 20.55 -8.81 -19.17
CA ILE A 105 20.20 -10.08 -18.54
C ILE A 105 21.21 -10.32 -17.40
N GLY A 106 20.70 -10.53 -16.20
CA GLY A 106 21.49 -10.52 -14.99
C GLY A 106 21.55 -11.90 -14.33
N ASN A 107 22.65 -12.15 -13.61
CA ASN A 107 22.70 -13.23 -12.61
C ASN A 107 21.97 -12.80 -11.32
N ASP A 108 20.70 -12.41 -11.40
CA ASP A 108 19.92 -12.18 -10.19
C ASP A 108 19.86 -13.50 -9.41
N PRO A 109 20.24 -13.56 -8.11
CA PRO A 109 20.07 -14.76 -7.29
C PRO A 109 18.64 -15.31 -7.25
N TYR A 110 17.64 -14.51 -7.63
CA TYR A 110 16.22 -14.89 -7.67
C TYR A 110 15.63 -14.99 -9.09
N GLY A 111 16.36 -14.52 -10.11
CA GLY A 111 15.98 -14.66 -11.52
C GLY A 111 16.54 -15.95 -12.11
N SER A 112 15.92 -16.45 -13.18
CA SER A 112 16.67 -17.38 -14.04
C SER A 112 17.83 -16.61 -14.69
N LYS A 113 18.90 -17.31 -15.09
CA LYS A 113 20.07 -16.66 -15.74
C LYS A 113 19.72 -16.00 -17.09
N ASP A 114 18.50 -16.17 -17.55
CA ASP A 114 18.01 -15.77 -18.87
C ASP A 114 16.94 -14.66 -18.75
N GLU A 115 16.76 -14.07 -17.55
CA GLU A 115 15.77 -13.04 -17.27
C GLU A 115 16.40 -11.66 -17.04
N LYS A 116 15.78 -10.63 -17.63
CA LYS A 116 15.93 -9.23 -17.23
C LYS A 116 14.99 -8.96 -16.06
N VAL A 117 15.50 -8.39 -14.98
CA VAL A 117 14.70 -8.07 -13.79
C VAL A 117 14.58 -6.55 -13.66
N ILE A 118 13.35 -6.07 -13.55
CA ILE A 118 13.06 -4.64 -13.32
C ILE A 118 12.07 -4.49 -12.18
N ARG A 119 12.07 -3.33 -11.53
CA ARG A 119 11.04 -2.95 -10.56
C ARG A 119 9.80 -2.48 -11.28
N PHE A 120 8.64 -2.76 -10.71
CA PHE A 120 7.39 -2.10 -11.07
C PHE A 120 6.73 -1.47 -9.83
N LEU A 121 5.94 -0.44 -10.07
CA LEU A 121 5.05 0.16 -9.08
C LEU A 121 3.76 0.58 -9.76
N LEU A 122 2.62 0.18 -9.19
CA LEU A 122 1.32 0.69 -9.57
C LEU A 122 0.92 1.79 -8.59
N ARG A 123 0.87 3.03 -9.10
CA ARG A 123 0.55 4.22 -8.30
C ARG A 123 -0.94 4.27 -7.93
N LYS A 124 -1.28 5.19 -7.02
CA LYS A 124 -2.67 5.43 -6.56
C LYS A 124 -3.59 5.91 -7.68
N ASP A 125 -3.04 6.58 -8.68
CA ASP A 125 -3.74 7.05 -9.89
C ASP A 125 -3.81 5.97 -10.99
N MET A 126 -3.56 4.69 -10.63
CA MET A 126 -3.52 3.55 -11.56
C MET A 126 -2.41 3.64 -12.63
N GLU A 127 -1.47 4.58 -12.51
CA GLU A 127 -0.33 4.66 -13.42
C GLU A 127 0.69 3.55 -13.09
N LEU A 128 0.92 2.69 -14.08
CA LEU A 128 1.97 1.68 -14.01
C LEU A 128 3.31 2.27 -14.46
N VAL A 129 4.30 2.18 -13.57
CA VAL A 129 5.67 2.61 -13.85
C VAL A 129 6.70 1.54 -13.52
N PHE A 130 7.85 1.66 -14.17
CA PHE A 130 8.98 0.74 -14.07
C PHE A 130 10.27 1.47 -13.72
N GLY A 131 11.24 0.73 -13.18
CA GLY A 131 12.58 1.23 -12.90
C GLY A 131 13.60 0.10 -12.90
N GLU A 132 14.87 0.45 -13.02
CA GLU A 132 15.95 -0.54 -12.93
C GLU A 132 15.93 -1.25 -11.56
N GLU A 133 16.16 -2.57 -11.57
CA GLU A 133 16.39 -3.31 -10.33
C GLU A 133 17.84 -3.11 -9.88
N GLY A 134 18.03 -2.90 -8.58
CA GLY A 134 19.37 -2.69 -8.02
C GLY A 134 19.38 -1.95 -6.69
N TYR A 135 20.55 -1.84 -6.08
CA TYR A 135 20.68 -1.11 -4.83
C TYR A 135 20.56 0.41 -5.10
N PRO A 136 19.70 1.16 -4.38
CA PRO A 136 19.40 2.56 -4.67
C PRO A 136 20.58 3.55 -4.67
N SER A 137 21.79 3.13 -4.29
CA SER A 137 22.96 4.02 -4.20
C SER A 137 23.94 3.96 -5.36
N ASN A 138 23.92 2.91 -6.21
CA ASN A 138 25.08 2.62 -7.06
C ASN A 138 24.91 3.01 -8.54
N ASN A 139 23.71 3.00 -9.13
CA ASN A 139 23.55 3.18 -10.59
C ASN A 139 22.29 3.98 -11.00
N GLY A 140 21.61 4.67 -10.08
CA GLY A 140 20.36 5.38 -10.42
C GLY A 140 19.09 4.53 -10.43
N ALA A 141 19.19 3.27 -9.98
CA ALA A 141 18.04 2.39 -9.74
C ALA A 141 17.12 2.97 -8.64
N PRO A 142 15.82 3.23 -8.92
CA PRO A 142 14.90 3.78 -7.93
C PRO A 142 14.53 2.75 -6.87
N ALA A 143 14.58 3.11 -5.60
CA ALA A 143 13.74 2.46 -4.59
C ALA A 143 12.26 2.59 -4.99
N HIS A 144 11.41 1.61 -4.65
CA HIS A 144 9.98 1.69 -5.00
C HIS A 144 9.36 2.98 -4.44
N ALA A 145 9.72 3.40 -3.23
CA ALA A 145 9.21 4.64 -2.65
C ALA A 145 9.58 5.91 -3.46
N GLN A 146 10.67 5.89 -4.21
CA GLN A 146 11.03 7.00 -5.10
C GLN A 146 10.15 7.02 -6.38
N MET A 147 9.45 5.92 -6.69
CA MET A 147 8.62 5.79 -7.89
C MET A 147 7.19 6.31 -7.70
N THR A 148 6.72 6.71 -6.52
CA THR A 148 5.29 7.01 -6.28
C THR A 148 4.77 8.36 -6.80
N LYS A 149 5.64 9.25 -7.31
CA LYS A 149 5.31 10.67 -7.62
C LYS A 149 4.77 11.49 -6.43
N ASP A 150 4.74 10.94 -5.21
CA ASP A 150 4.29 11.67 -4.02
C ASP A 150 5.19 12.90 -3.78
N ASP A 151 4.61 13.94 -3.16
CA ASP A 151 5.28 15.18 -2.78
C ASP A 151 6.66 14.88 -2.12
N PRO A 152 7.76 15.54 -2.53
CA PRO A 152 9.08 15.34 -1.93
C PRO A 152 9.14 15.63 -0.41
N ASN A 153 8.18 16.38 0.12
CA ASN A 153 8.02 16.65 1.54
C ASN A 153 7.34 15.50 2.29
N ILE A 154 6.62 14.61 1.60
CA ILE A 154 6.09 13.39 2.22
C ILE A 154 7.27 12.45 2.48
N PRO A 155 7.54 12.09 3.76
CA PRO A 155 8.61 11.17 4.08
C PRO A 155 8.49 9.86 3.29
N LEU A 156 9.60 9.27 2.84
CA LEU A 156 9.59 8.06 1.99
C LEU A 156 8.73 6.92 2.56
N PHE A 157 8.74 6.74 3.89
CA PHE A 157 7.96 5.71 4.60
C PHE A 157 6.45 5.99 4.68
N ASN A 158 6.02 7.22 4.36
CA ASN A 158 4.61 7.61 4.29
C ASN A 158 4.06 7.59 2.86
N ARG A 159 4.91 7.31 1.87
CA ARG A 159 4.50 7.15 0.48
C ARG A 159 3.67 5.88 0.33
N LYS A 160 2.81 5.85 -0.69
CA LYS A 160 1.85 4.75 -0.87
C LYS A 160 1.73 4.35 -2.33
N CYS A 161 1.44 3.09 -2.56
CA CYS A 161 1.14 2.51 -3.86
C CYS A 161 0.02 1.47 -3.73
N ILE A 162 -0.59 1.09 -4.85
CA ILE A 162 -1.56 -0.02 -4.89
C ILE A 162 -0.82 -1.35 -4.75
N THR A 163 0.24 -1.51 -5.53
CA THR A 163 1.11 -2.67 -5.48
C THR A 163 2.50 -2.33 -6.02
N ALA A 164 3.50 -3.12 -5.65
CA ALA A 164 4.88 -2.96 -6.04
C ALA A 164 5.59 -4.31 -6.03
N GLY A 165 6.60 -4.45 -6.86
CA GLY A 165 7.34 -5.71 -6.95
C GLY A 165 8.39 -5.71 -8.04
N ASN A 166 8.79 -6.92 -8.43
CA ASN A 166 9.69 -7.14 -9.55
C ASN A 166 8.97 -7.83 -10.71
N ALA A 167 9.31 -7.40 -11.92
CA ALA A 167 8.86 -7.97 -13.17
C ALA A 167 10.06 -8.56 -13.92
N PHE A 168 9.86 -9.76 -14.47
CA PHE A 168 10.89 -10.56 -15.10
C PHE A 168 10.56 -10.72 -16.57
N PHE A 169 11.51 -10.38 -17.43
CA PHE A 169 11.37 -10.39 -18.87
C PHE A 169 12.39 -11.34 -19.50
N ASN A 170 11.99 -12.07 -20.53
CA ASN A 170 12.92 -12.90 -21.30
C ASN A 170 13.78 -12.05 -22.27
N GLU A 171 14.65 -12.70 -23.04
CA GLU A 171 15.50 -12.03 -24.04
C GLU A 171 14.72 -11.27 -25.12
N ARG A 172 13.46 -11.67 -25.37
CA ARG A 172 12.55 -11.03 -26.34
C ARG A 172 11.78 -9.86 -25.74
N ASN A 173 12.14 -9.43 -24.52
CA ASN A 173 11.44 -8.37 -23.78
C ASN A 173 9.96 -8.71 -23.50
N GLU A 174 9.64 -10.00 -23.36
CA GLU A 174 8.30 -10.47 -22.99
C GLU A 174 8.27 -10.81 -21.49
N LEU A 175 7.21 -10.36 -20.81
CA LEU A 175 6.99 -10.62 -19.39
C LEU A 175 6.74 -12.12 -19.17
N VAL A 176 7.56 -12.74 -18.33
CA VAL A 176 7.49 -14.18 -17.98
C VAL A 176 7.24 -14.42 -16.49
N ALA A 177 7.50 -13.44 -15.63
CA ALA A 177 7.13 -13.55 -14.22
C ALA A 177 6.88 -12.20 -13.53
N LEU A 178 6.14 -12.26 -12.41
CA LEU A 178 5.88 -11.16 -11.49
C LEU A 178 6.00 -11.66 -10.05
N ASN A 179 6.36 -10.77 -9.13
CA ASN A 179 6.19 -11.00 -7.70
C ASN A 179 5.75 -9.71 -7.00
N ASN A 180 5.42 -9.81 -5.70
CA ASN A 180 5.08 -8.67 -4.84
C ASN A 180 6.26 -8.25 -3.93
N LYS A 181 7.50 -8.52 -4.34
CA LYS A 181 8.69 -8.25 -3.52
C LYS A 181 9.05 -6.76 -3.57
N SER A 182 8.80 -6.04 -2.49
CA SER A 182 9.30 -4.68 -2.31
C SER A 182 9.92 -4.53 -0.92
N GLY A 183 11.03 -3.81 -0.84
CA GLY A 183 11.71 -3.52 0.43
C GLY A 183 11.12 -2.31 1.15
N ASP A 184 10.55 -1.37 0.37
CA ASP A 184 9.93 -0.15 0.89
C ASP A 184 8.44 -0.35 1.17
N PHE A 185 7.80 -1.18 0.35
CA PHE A 185 6.39 -1.53 0.45
C PHE A 185 6.26 -3.02 0.73
N GLN A 186 5.29 -3.42 1.54
CA GLN A 186 4.96 -4.84 1.74
C GLN A 186 3.55 -5.11 1.19
N PRO A 187 3.35 -4.97 -0.13
CA PRO A 187 2.03 -5.11 -0.71
C PRO A 187 1.54 -6.55 -0.56
N GLU A 188 0.27 -6.71 -0.22
CA GLU A 188 -0.37 -8.01 -0.16
C GLU A 188 -0.26 -8.72 -1.52
N PHE A 189 -0.05 -10.03 -1.52
CA PHE A 189 0.08 -10.79 -2.78
C PHE A 189 -1.15 -10.61 -3.69
N GLN A 190 -2.34 -10.49 -3.09
CA GLN A 190 -3.60 -10.26 -3.77
C GLN A 190 -3.61 -8.96 -4.58
N SER A 191 -2.86 -7.93 -4.15
CA SER A 191 -2.77 -6.65 -4.87
C SER A 191 -2.18 -6.76 -6.27
N LEU A 192 -1.50 -7.88 -6.60
CA LEU A 192 -1.03 -8.14 -7.96
C LEU A 192 -2.17 -8.24 -8.97
N CYS A 193 -3.42 -8.49 -8.56
CA CYS A 193 -4.57 -8.50 -9.47
C CYS A 193 -4.72 -7.17 -10.22
N TYR A 194 -4.48 -6.04 -9.55
CA TYR A 194 -4.50 -4.69 -10.16
C TYR A 194 -3.36 -4.51 -11.17
N MET A 195 -2.19 -5.06 -10.87
CA MET A 195 -1.05 -5.06 -11.78
C MET A 195 -1.38 -5.80 -13.08
N LEU A 196 -2.14 -6.90 -13.02
CA LEU A 196 -2.49 -7.68 -14.22
C LEU A 196 -3.34 -6.84 -15.18
N ILE A 197 -4.31 -6.09 -14.65
CA ILE A 197 -5.14 -5.16 -15.44
C ILE A 197 -4.27 -4.07 -16.06
N ALA A 198 -3.40 -3.45 -15.26
CA ALA A 198 -2.54 -2.37 -15.72
C ALA A 198 -1.56 -2.79 -16.82
N LEU A 199 -1.06 -4.04 -16.78
CA LEU A 199 -0.22 -4.61 -17.83
C LEU A 199 -0.97 -4.72 -19.17
N LEU A 200 -2.20 -5.21 -19.15
CA LEU A 200 -3.04 -5.31 -20.35
C LEU A 200 -3.36 -3.94 -20.93
N ASP A 201 -3.77 -2.99 -20.09
CA ASP A 201 -4.16 -1.65 -20.53
C ASP A 201 -3.00 -0.86 -21.15
N ASN A 202 -1.77 -1.21 -20.77
CA ASN A 202 -0.56 -0.61 -21.33
C ASN A 202 0.09 -1.46 -22.43
N ASN A 203 -0.55 -2.54 -22.88
CA ASN A 203 -0.04 -3.46 -23.91
C ASN A 203 1.39 -3.95 -23.64
N VAL A 204 1.70 -4.26 -22.37
CA VAL A 204 3.02 -4.81 -22.02
C VAL A 204 3.18 -6.18 -22.68
N PRO A 205 4.27 -6.46 -23.41
CA PRO A 205 4.47 -7.74 -24.08
C PRO A 205 4.47 -8.90 -23.06
N LEU A 206 3.65 -9.91 -23.31
CA LEU A 206 3.50 -11.09 -22.47
C LEU A 206 4.08 -12.32 -23.17
N GLY A 207 4.89 -13.09 -22.46
CA GLY A 207 5.40 -14.38 -22.94
C GLY A 207 4.29 -15.44 -22.93
N ASP A 208 4.55 -16.60 -23.55
CA ASP A 208 3.57 -17.69 -23.67
C ASP A 208 3.12 -18.24 -22.32
N THR A 209 3.98 -18.14 -21.31
CA THR A 209 3.68 -18.49 -19.93
C THR A 209 4.09 -17.36 -18.99
N ILE A 210 3.29 -17.16 -17.94
CA ILE A 210 3.54 -16.15 -16.92
C ILE A 210 3.53 -16.83 -15.56
N THR A 211 4.57 -16.59 -14.78
CA THR A 211 4.72 -17.10 -13.42
C THR A 211 4.45 -16.00 -12.39
N ILE A 212 3.45 -16.17 -11.53
CA ILE A 212 3.20 -15.29 -10.39
C ILE A 212 3.82 -15.92 -9.14
N ARG A 213 4.82 -15.25 -8.56
CA ARG A 213 5.61 -15.75 -7.42
C ARG A 213 5.18 -15.02 -6.14
N GLU A 214 4.76 -15.77 -5.12
CA GLU A 214 4.45 -15.23 -3.79
C GLU A 214 5.71 -15.29 -2.92
N THR A 215 6.31 -14.12 -2.66
CA THR A 215 7.63 -14.03 -2.04
C THR A 215 7.66 -14.60 -0.61
N CYS A 216 6.57 -14.48 0.14
CA CYS A 216 6.52 -14.88 1.55
C CYS A 216 6.34 -16.39 1.76
N LYS A 217 5.73 -17.09 0.80
CA LYS A 217 5.40 -18.52 0.91
C LYS A 217 6.27 -19.43 0.04
N ASN A 218 7.17 -18.85 -0.77
CA ASN A 218 7.92 -19.56 -1.81
C ASN A 218 7.01 -20.36 -2.75
N THR A 219 5.77 -19.92 -2.93
CA THR A 219 4.81 -20.51 -3.85
C THR A 219 4.90 -19.79 -5.19
N SER A 220 4.79 -20.55 -6.28
CA SER A 220 4.79 -20.02 -7.63
C SER A 220 3.62 -20.63 -8.38
N HIS A 221 2.95 -19.80 -9.17
CA HIS A 221 1.80 -20.18 -9.95
C HIS A 221 2.07 -19.85 -11.41
N VAL A 222 2.05 -20.87 -12.27
CA VAL A 222 2.29 -20.73 -13.70
C VAL A 222 0.95 -20.70 -14.43
N MET A 223 0.79 -19.76 -15.35
CA MET A 223 -0.37 -19.62 -16.21
C MET A 223 0.04 -19.55 -17.67
N LEU A 224 -0.83 -20.02 -18.55
CA LEU A 224 -0.75 -19.70 -19.97
C LEU A 224 -1.13 -18.23 -20.19
N LYS A 225 -0.54 -17.60 -21.20
CA LYS A 225 -0.84 -16.21 -21.60
C LYS A 225 -2.33 -15.98 -21.81
N GLU A 226 -3.02 -16.88 -22.49
CA GLU A 226 -4.45 -16.74 -22.81
C GLU A 226 -5.30 -16.77 -21.55
N ASP A 227 -4.94 -17.63 -20.59
CA ASP A 227 -5.64 -17.73 -19.30
C ASP A 227 -5.38 -16.50 -18.43
N PHE A 228 -4.15 -15.99 -18.44
CA PHE A 228 -3.79 -14.74 -17.77
C PHE A 228 -4.60 -13.56 -18.32
N VAL A 229 -4.66 -13.42 -19.66
CA VAL A 229 -5.43 -12.35 -20.32
C VAL A 229 -6.91 -12.47 -19.98
N ARG A 230 -7.48 -13.67 -20.09
CA ARG A 230 -8.89 -13.93 -19.75
C ARG A 230 -9.19 -13.54 -18.31
N TYR A 231 -8.32 -13.93 -17.37
CA TYR A 231 -8.47 -13.64 -15.95
C TYR A 231 -8.41 -12.13 -15.66
N ALA A 232 -7.43 -11.41 -16.24
CA ALA A 232 -7.30 -9.97 -16.04
C ALA A 232 -8.46 -9.18 -16.68
N LEU A 233 -9.02 -9.62 -17.82
CA LEU A 233 -10.22 -9.03 -18.39
C LEU A 233 -11.45 -9.24 -17.52
N GLN A 234 -11.63 -10.45 -16.97
CA GLN A 234 -12.72 -10.76 -16.05
C GLN A 234 -12.63 -9.89 -14.78
N LEU A 235 -11.43 -9.74 -14.21
CA LEU A 235 -11.18 -8.84 -13.08
C LEU A 235 -11.60 -7.41 -13.42
N LYS A 236 -11.15 -6.90 -14.57
CA LYS A 236 -11.47 -5.53 -15.02
C LYS A 236 -12.98 -5.30 -15.13
N GLU A 237 -13.71 -6.27 -15.68
CA GLU A 237 -15.17 -6.18 -15.77
C GLU A 237 -15.81 -6.13 -14.38
N GLN A 238 -15.37 -6.96 -13.45
CA GLN A 238 -15.88 -6.95 -12.06
C GLN A 238 -15.63 -5.61 -11.37
N PHE A 239 -14.45 -5.00 -11.54
CA PHE A 239 -14.16 -3.66 -11.02
C PHE A 239 -15.13 -2.61 -11.56
N ILE A 240 -15.40 -2.63 -12.87
CA ILE A 240 -16.34 -1.70 -13.51
C ILE A 240 -17.75 -1.89 -12.96
N GLN A 241 -18.20 -3.14 -12.77
CA GLN A 241 -19.54 -3.40 -12.22
C GLN A 241 -19.66 -2.96 -10.76
N GLN A 242 -18.61 -3.15 -9.95
CA GLN A 242 -18.60 -2.68 -8.58
C GLN A 242 -18.67 -1.15 -8.50
N GLN A 243 -17.88 -0.43 -9.29
CA GLN A 243 -17.93 1.04 -9.32
C GLN A 243 -19.32 1.55 -9.69
N LYS A 244 -19.96 0.96 -10.71
CA LYS A 244 -21.33 1.30 -11.09
C LYS A 244 -22.33 1.04 -9.98
N LYS A 245 -22.19 -0.08 -9.27
CA LYS A 245 -23.04 -0.41 -8.13
C LYS A 245 -22.86 0.61 -7.00
N GLU A 246 -21.63 0.99 -6.68
CA GLU A 246 -21.36 1.99 -5.65
C GLU A 246 -21.86 3.40 -6.02
N GLU A 247 -21.86 3.76 -7.30
CA GLU A 247 -22.48 4.99 -7.79
C GLU A 247 -24.01 4.97 -7.69
N GLN A 248 -24.64 3.80 -7.93
CA GLN A 248 -26.09 3.61 -7.80
C GLN A 248 -26.55 3.52 -6.34
N ASP A 249 -25.76 2.86 -5.49
CA ASP A 249 -26.01 2.67 -4.06
C ASP A 249 -25.56 3.88 -3.24
N LYS A 250 -24.88 4.87 -3.85
CA LYS A 250 -24.58 6.14 -3.18
C LYS A 250 -25.93 6.75 -2.82
N PRO A 251 -26.31 6.77 -1.53
CA PRO A 251 -27.60 7.33 -1.15
C PRO A 251 -27.65 8.72 -1.75
N HIS A 252 -28.73 9.04 -2.48
CA HIS A 252 -29.01 10.43 -2.79
C HIS A 252 -28.87 11.16 -1.47
N GLU A 253 -27.82 11.98 -1.33
CA GLU A 253 -27.61 12.82 -0.16
C GLU A 253 -28.86 13.71 -0.09
N GLU A 254 -29.89 13.24 0.61
CA GLU A 254 -30.82 14.10 1.29
C GLU A 254 -29.93 14.94 2.17
N LYS A 255 -29.63 16.13 1.65
CA LYS A 255 -28.88 17.20 2.29
C LYS A 255 -29.23 17.14 3.77
N PRO A 256 -28.31 16.67 4.64
CA PRO A 256 -28.68 16.25 5.98
C PRO A 256 -29.44 17.39 6.60
N SER A 257 -30.72 17.14 6.91
CA SER A 257 -31.52 18.09 7.66
C SER A 257 -30.68 18.44 8.88
N LEU A 258 -30.38 19.73 9.06
CA LEU A 258 -29.63 20.32 10.17
C LEU A 258 -30.32 20.04 11.52
N LEU A 259 -30.44 18.77 11.89
CA LEU A 259 -30.61 18.35 13.25
C LEU A 259 -29.21 18.35 13.81
N GLN A 260 -28.94 19.37 14.63
CA GLN A 260 -27.77 19.48 15.49
C GLN A 260 -27.66 18.18 16.31
N GLN A 261 -26.96 17.17 15.77
CA GLN A 261 -26.43 16.10 16.59
C GLN A 261 -25.35 16.74 17.47
N ASN A 262 -25.39 16.46 18.77
CA ASN A 262 -24.39 16.93 19.72
C ASN A 262 -22.99 16.62 19.14
N SER A 263 -22.25 17.67 18.78
CA SER A 263 -20.93 17.57 18.13
C SER A 263 -19.97 16.67 18.93
N ASN A 264 -20.16 16.60 20.25
CA ASN A 264 -19.39 15.77 21.17
C ASN A 264 -19.66 14.27 21.03
N GLU A 265 -20.90 13.84 20.81
CA GLU A 265 -21.23 12.41 20.67
C GLU A 265 -20.64 11.83 19.38
N SER A 266 -20.83 12.52 18.26
CA SER A 266 -20.23 12.13 16.97
C SER A 266 -18.70 12.13 17.03
N PHE A 267 -18.08 13.04 17.79
CA PHE A 267 -16.64 13.04 17.99
C PHE A 267 -16.17 11.86 18.85
N ILE A 268 -16.91 11.48 19.89
CA ILE A 268 -16.60 10.31 20.71
C ILE A 268 -16.70 9.02 19.87
N GLU A 269 -17.73 8.88 19.04
CA GLU A 269 -17.90 7.74 18.14
C GLU A 269 -16.74 7.59 17.14
N LEU A 270 -16.23 8.71 16.60
CA LEU A 270 -15.04 8.73 15.75
C LEU A 270 -13.83 8.10 16.45
N LEU A 271 -13.58 8.50 17.71
CA LEU A 271 -12.45 8.01 18.49
C LEU A 271 -12.59 6.52 18.83
N ASP A 272 -13.80 6.07 19.15
CA ASP A 272 -14.09 4.67 19.42
C ASP A 272 -13.93 3.79 18.18
N SER A 273 -14.42 4.26 17.03
CA SER A 273 -14.22 3.61 15.73
C SER A 273 -12.73 3.46 15.40
N TYR A 274 -11.93 4.51 15.63
CA TYR A 274 -10.49 4.45 15.46
C TYR A 274 -9.83 3.38 16.35
N MET A 275 -10.19 3.34 17.63
CA MET A 275 -9.61 2.38 18.57
C MET A 275 -10.01 0.94 18.27
N LYS A 276 -11.27 0.71 17.89
CA LYS A 276 -11.76 -0.60 17.47
C LYS A 276 -10.97 -1.14 16.28
N LYS A 277 -10.83 -0.33 15.22
CA LYS A 277 -10.00 -0.70 14.05
C LYS A 277 -8.58 -1.06 14.50
N ARG A 278 -7.95 -0.21 15.31
CA ARG A 278 -6.60 -0.46 15.82
C ARG A 278 -6.47 -1.72 16.69
N ASP A 279 -7.56 -2.17 17.31
CA ASP A 279 -7.62 -3.40 18.07
C ASP A 279 -7.70 -4.64 17.20
N GLU A 280 -8.42 -4.57 16.10
CA GLU A 280 -8.59 -5.65 15.14
C GLU A 280 -7.28 -5.94 14.36
N TYR A 281 -6.45 -4.94 14.07
CA TYR A 281 -5.18 -5.11 13.33
C TYR A 281 -3.96 -5.58 14.18
N ALA A 282 -4.18 -6.35 15.26
CA ALA A 282 -3.19 -6.63 16.31
C ALA A 282 -1.88 -7.36 15.94
N PRO A 283 -1.75 -8.20 14.89
CA PRO A 283 -0.49 -8.90 14.61
C PRO A 283 0.56 -8.07 13.85
N GLU A 284 0.17 -7.23 12.89
CA GLU A 284 1.12 -6.68 11.90
C GLU A 284 1.80 -5.38 12.33
N TYR A 285 1.21 -4.62 13.26
CA TYR A 285 1.74 -3.31 13.65
C TYR A 285 2.86 -3.33 14.70
N LYS A 286 3.18 -4.49 15.29
CA LYS A 286 4.00 -4.55 16.51
C LYS A 286 5.51 -4.46 16.30
N HIS A 287 6.07 -4.77 15.12
CA HIS A 287 7.52 -5.06 15.06
C HIS A 287 8.45 -3.99 14.47
N TYR A 288 7.99 -3.12 13.55
CA TYR A 288 8.92 -2.15 12.92
C TYR A 288 8.67 -0.68 13.26
N PHE A 289 7.42 -0.25 13.45
CA PHE A 289 7.12 1.16 13.77
C PHE A 289 7.58 1.60 15.16
N PHE A 290 7.59 0.68 16.11
CA PHE A 290 7.95 0.97 17.50
C PHE A 290 9.46 0.98 17.73
N CYS A 291 10.19 0.08 17.06
CA CYS A 291 11.63 -0.10 17.25
C CYS A 291 12.47 1.07 16.71
N ILE A 292 11.88 1.99 15.94
CA ILE A 292 12.57 3.19 15.41
C ILE A 292 12.22 4.48 16.14
N GLY A 293 11.34 4.46 17.16
CA GLY A 293 11.03 5.61 18.00
C GLY A 293 10.29 6.77 17.33
N LEU A 294 9.67 6.55 16.16
CA LEU A 294 9.05 7.60 15.34
C LEU A 294 7.52 7.64 15.39
N GLY A 295 6.88 6.84 16.24
CA GLY A 295 5.42 6.79 16.38
C GLY A 295 4.97 6.62 17.82
N ARG A 296 3.73 7.01 18.11
CA ARG A 296 3.11 6.83 19.42
C ARG A 296 2.52 5.43 19.55
N SER A 297 2.78 4.81 20.68
CA SER A 297 2.35 3.47 21.01
C SER A 297 0.84 3.31 20.94
N LYS A 298 0.40 2.04 20.84
CA LYS A 298 -1.02 1.73 20.93
C LYS A 298 -1.59 2.18 22.28
N THR A 299 -0.84 1.95 23.35
CA THR A 299 -1.20 2.35 24.71
C THR A 299 -1.27 3.87 24.84
N GLU A 300 -0.24 4.62 24.42
CA GLU A 300 -0.24 6.09 24.51
C GLU A 300 -1.40 6.73 23.75
N LYS A 301 -1.77 6.23 22.57
CA LYS A 301 -2.95 6.78 21.86
C LYS A 301 -4.25 6.41 22.54
N ARG A 302 -4.35 5.22 23.12
CA ARG A 302 -5.53 4.80 23.89
C ARG A 302 -5.70 5.70 25.12
N GLU A 303 -4.65 5.87 25.90
CA GLU A 303 -4.64 6.77 27.07
C GLU A 303 -5.03 8.20 26.69
N ALA A 304 -4.52 8.70 25.56
CA ALA A 304 -4.87 10.03 25.07
C ALA A 304 -6.34 10.14 24.65
N ILE A 305 -6.90 9.11 24.02
CA ILE A 305 -8.32 9.02 23.66
C ILE A 305 -9.20 8.91 24.90
N ASP A 306 -8.86 8.04 25.86
CA ASP A 306 -9.63 7.90 27.09
C ASP A 306 -9.64 9.22 27.88
N CYS A 307 -8.50 9.92 27.90
CA CYS A 307 -8.37 11.24 28.51
C CYS A 307 -9.28 12.28 27.83
N ILE A 308 -9.31 12.34 26.49
CA ILE A 308 -10.16 13.29 25.77
C ILE A 308 -11.65 12.98 25.96
N LYS A 309 -12.03 11.69 25.91
CA LYS A 309 -13.40 11.25 26.17
C LYS A 309 -13.85 11.65 27.57
N SER A 310 -12.99 11.45 28.57
CA SER A 310 -13.28 11.86 29.94
C SER A 310 -13.53 13.36 30.06
N VAL A 311 -12.72 14.19 29.40
CA VAL A 311 -12.89 15.66 29.37
C VAL A 311 -14.19 16.06 28.67
N LEU A 312 -14.57 15.39 27.59
CA LEU A 312 -15.81 15.67 26.87
C LEU A 312 -17.05 15.28 27.67
N SER A 313 -17.00 14.15 28.40
CA SER A 313 -18.14 13.68 29.20
C SER A 313 -18.29 14.37 30.55
N HIS A 314 -17.19 14.80 31.18
CA HIS A 314 -17.20 15.33 32.56
C HIS A 314 -16.69 16.78 32.67
N GLY A 315 -16.40 17.43 31.55
CA GLY A 315 -15.76 18.74 31.51
C GLY A 315 -14.30 18.72 31.97
N ILE A 316 -13.76 19.90 32.30
CA ILE A 316 -12.33 20.08 32.68
C ILE A 316 -11.96 19.27 33.94
N ASN A 317 -12.95 18.89 34.76
CA ASN A 317 -12.75 18.04 35.93
C ASN A 317 -12.45 16.57 35.58
N GLY A 318 -12.62 16.17 34.31
CA GLY A 318 -12.38 14.81 33.81
C GLY A 318 -10.91 14.40 33.69
N GLY A 319 -9.96 15.27 34.05
CA GLY A 319 -8.53 14.99 34.05
C GLY A 319 -7.72 15.97 33.21
N ALA A 320 -6.42 16.10 33.53
CA ALA A 320 -5.50 16.95 32.77
C ALA A 320 -4.96 16.20 31.54
N ILE A 321 -5.18 16.75 30.34
CA ILE A 321 -4.51 16.25 29.14
C ILE A 321 -3.08 16.79 29.14
N SER A 322 -2.10 15.89 29.14
CA SER A 322 -0.68 16.25 29.09
C SER A 322 -0.24 16.57 27.65
N ASP A 323 0.91 17.23 27.50
CA ASP A 323 1.57 17.41 26.20
C ASP A 323 1.82 16.08 25.47
N ALA A 324 2.03 14.99 26.23
CA ALA A 324 2.21 13.67 25.66
C ALA A 324 0.92 13.15 25.01
N HIS A 325 -0.23 13.38 25.66
CA HIS A 325 -1.54 13.04 25.10
C HIS A 325 -1.84 13.87 23.85
N LEU A 326 -1.58 15.18 23.86
CA LEU A 326 -1.77 16.03 22.67
C LEU A 326 -0.90 15.56 21.50
N LYS A 327 0.37 15.25 21.75
CA LYS A 327 1.27 14.67 20.73
C LYS A 327 0.81 13.29 20.26
N ALA A 328 0.07 12.53 21.05
CA ALA A 328 -0.49 11.24 20.67
C ALA A 328 -1.75 11.39 19.81
N LEU A 329 -2.60 12.37 20.12
CA LEU A 329 -3.78 12.72 19.34
C LEU A 329 -3.40 13.28 17.97
N ASP A 330 -2.39 14.16 17.89
CA ASP A 330 -1.92 14.78 16.63
C ASP A 330 -1.09 13.82 15.73
N ASN A 331 -0.83 12.58 16.18
CA ASN A 331 0.08 11.68 15.48
C ASN A 331 -0.64 10.68 14.55
N GLY A 332 -0.21 10.66 13.29
CA GLY A 332 -0.61 9.64 12.30
C GLY A 332 -2.09 9.70 11.94
N GLU A 333 -2.71 8.54 11.72
CA GLU A 333 -4.12 8.45 11.27
C GLU A 333 -5.13 9.00 12.30
N LEU A 334 -4.81 8.98 13.60
CA LEU A 334 -5.67 9.57 14.63
C LEU A 334 -5.76 11.10 14.47
N GLY A 335 -4.61 11.76 14.29
CA GLY A 335 -4.56 13.22 14.15
C GLY A 335 -5.27 13.71 12.90
N LYS A 336 -5.17 12.96 11.80
CA LYS A 336 -5.92 13.22 10.57
C LYS A 336 -7.42 13.12 10.79
N ALA A 337 -7.89 12.03 11.38
CA ALA A 337 -9.31 11.83 11.65
C ALA A 337 -9.89 12.98 12.51
N ILE A 338 -9.17 13.37 13.57
CA ILE A 338 -9.54 14.51 14.42
C ILE A 338 -9.58 15.81 13.61
N THR A 339 -8.56 16.08 12.79
CA THR A 339 -8.47 17.31 11.98
C THR A 339 -9.61 17.40 10.96
N THR A 340 -9.91 16.30 10.26
CA THR A 340 -11.01 16.22 9.30
C THR A 340 -12.35 16.45 9.97
N PHE A 341 -12.58 15.82 11.12
CA PHE A 341 -13.81 16.02 11.90
C PHE A 341 -13.98 17.49 12.30
N LEU A 342 -12.93 18.11 12.82
CA LEU A 342 -12.98 19.50 13.24
C LEU A 342 -13.23 20.43 12.04
N ALA A 343 -12.58 20.20 10.90
CA ALA A 343 -12.80 20.99 9.68
C ALA A 343 -14.25 20.90 9.17
N ALA A 344 -14.86 19.72 9.24
CA ALA A 344 -16.25 19.52 8.85
C ALA A 344 -17.24 20.22 9.79
N ASN A 345 -16.91 20.34 11.08
CA ASN A 345 -17.77 20.95 12.10
C ASN A 345 -17.51 22.45 12.35
N THR A 346 -16.42 23.02 11.82
CA THR A 346 -16.04 24.45 12.01
C THR A 346 -16.53 25.38 10.89
N ILE A 347 -17.54 24.96 10.11
CA ILE A 347 -18.15 25.81 9.09
C ILE A 347 -18.78 27.05 9.75
N THR A 348 -18.16 28.23 9.55
CA THR A 348 -18.58 29.62 9.88
C THR A 348 -18.03 30.33 11.12
N SER A 349 -16.73 30.22 11.43
CA SER A 349 -16.07 31.41 11.99
C SER A 349 -14.66 31.61 11.45
N SER A 350 -14.35 32.85 11.14
CA SER A 350 -13.16 33.40 10.48
C SER A 350 -11.83 33.23 11.24
N LEU A 351 -11.68 32.21 12.07
CA LEU A 351 -10.44 31.86 12.77
C LEU A 351 -9.72 30.77 11.97
N GLY A 352 -9.00 31.21 10.93
CA GLY A 352 -8.19 30.33 10.11
C GLY A 352 -7.12 29.62 10.94
N ARG A 353 -6.92 28.32 10.67
CA ARG A 353 -5.66 27.57 10.90
C ARG A 353 -4.97 27.77 12.26
N GLU A 354 -5.65 28.17 13.32
CA GLU A 354 -5.04 28.15 14.65
C GLU A 354 -4.84 26.69 15.04
N ARG A 355 -3.57 26.31 15.13
CA ARG A 355 -3.15 24.98 15.55
C ARG A 355 -3.73 24.78 16.96
N ILE A 356 -4.48 23.70 17.16
CA ILE A 356 -4.95 23.32 18.50
C ILE A 356 -3.70 23.00 19.31
N THR A 357 -3.29 23.96 20.15
CA THR A 357 -2.10 23.83 20.99
C THR A 357 -2.47 23.45 22.41
N THR A 358 -3.72 23.67 22.81
CA THR A 358 -4.22 23.34 24.14
C THR A 358 -5.56 22.62 24.11
N VAL A 359 -5.87 21.94 25.21
CA VAL A 359 -7.18 21.31 25.48
C VAL A 359 -8.31 22.33 25.45
N SER A 360 -8.04 23.53 25.97
CA SER A 360 -9.02 24.60 26.00
C SER A 360 -9.41 24.99 24.58
N ASP A 361 -8.45 25.02 23.65
CA ASP A 361 -8.72 25.36 22.25
C ASP A 361 -9.57 24.28 21.58
N LEU A 362 -9.29 23.00 21.85
CA LEU A 362 -10.07 21.89 21.33
C LEU A 362 -11.50 21.91 21.88
N VAL A 363 -11.66 22.00 23.20
CA VAL A 363 -12.97 22.01 23.87
C VAL A 363 -13.76 23.25 23.47
N LYS A 364 -13.13 24.42 23.37
CA LYS A 364 -13.77 25.64 22.85
C LYS A 364 -14.19 25.48 21.39
N SER A 365 -13.39 24.81 20.56
CA SER A 365 -13.73 24.58 19.15
C SER A 365 -14.93 23.63 19.01
N LEU A 366 -15.00 22.60 19.85
CA LEU A 366 -16.12 21.66 19.88
C LEU A 366 -17.41 22.29 20.43
N ASN A 367 -17.30 23.13 21.46
CA ASN A 367 -18.44 23.80 22.10
C ASN A 367 -18.92 25.07 21.38
N LYS A 368 -18.08 25.72 20.55
CA LYS A 368 -18.48 26.92 19.78
C LYS A 368 -19.54 26.63 18.70
N GLY A 369 -19.70 25.36 18.31
CA GLY A 369 -20.79 24.92 17.42
C GLY A 369 -22.20 25.14 18.01
N ASP A 370 -22.33 25.26 19.33
CA ASP A 370 -23.63 25.41 20.01
C ASP A 370 -24.01 26.87 20.32
N CYS A 371 -23.06 27.81 20.33
CA CYS A 371 -23.32 29.17 20.83
C CYS A 371 -23.89 30.17 19.82
N SER A 372 -23.80 29.93 18.50
CA SER A 372 -24.19 30.95 17.49
C SER A 372 -25.70 31.16 17.30
N LEU A 373 -26.54 30.33 17.93
CA LEU A 373 -28.00 30.43 17.83
C LEU A 373 -28.67 31.24 18.96
N GLN A 374 -27.98 31.53 20.06
CA GLN A 374 -28.56 32.35 21.14
C GLN A 374 -28.35 33.86 20.95
N ASP A 375 -27.24 34.27 20.32
CA ASP A 375 -26.97 35.69 20.09
C ASP A 375 -27.86 36.30 18.98
N SER A 376 -28.38 35.49 18.06
CA SER A 376 -29.27 35.97 16.98
C SER A 376 -30.76 36.07 17.37
N ILE A 377 -31.16 35.53 18.52
CA ILE A 377 -32.53 35.65 19.05
C ILE A 377 -32.62 36.83 20.04
N GLY A 378 -31.52 37.20 20.71
CA GLY A 378 -31.46 38.34 21.63
C GLY A 378 -31.61 39.72 20.96
N GLU A 379 -31.21 39.88 19.70
CA GLU A 379 -31.30 41.17 18.98
C GLU A 379 -32.67 41.44 18.33
N ARG A 380 -33.59 40.46 18.27
CA ARG A 380 -34.90 40.65 17.63
C ARG A 380 -36.05 41.08 18.56
N ILE A 381 -35.80 41.26 19.86
CA ILE A 381 -36.83 41.68 20.83
C ILE A 381 -36.73 43.18 21.21
N GLN A 382 -35.69 43.91 20.79
CA GLN A 382 -35.53 45.34 21.12
C GLN A 382 -35.88 46.35 20.00
N LEU A 383 -36.62 45.95 18.97
CA LEU A 383 -37.13 46.88 17.95
C LEU A 383 -38.66 46.74 17.75
N ARG A 384 -39.42 46.77 18.85
CA ARG A 384 -40.82 47.23 18.91
C ARG A 384 -41.10 47.77 20.32
N GLY A 385 -40.64 49.00 20.55
CA GLY A 385 -41.02 49.86 21.67
C GLY A 385 -41.22 51.26 21.12
#